data_AF-A0A2M7T714-F1
#
_entry.id   AF-A0A2M7T714-F1
#
_cell.length_a   1.000
_cell.length_b   1.000
_cell.length_c   1.000
_cell.angle_alpha   90.00
_cell.angle_beta   90.00
_cell.angle_gamma   90.00
#
_symmetry.space_group_name_H-M   'P 1'
#
loop_
_entity.id
_entity.type
_entity.pdbx_description
1 polymer ?
#
loop_
_entity_poly.entity_id
_entity_poly.type
_entity_poly.pdbx_seq_one_letter_code
_entity_poly.pdbx_strand_id
1 'polypeptide(L)'
;MNLPKWLELTLFIIALLVVVVRIRYGLKTFSARKSIFGGDKRNFKIGIIANIGYALVALLLGVYFLLQYLGNKSSTIIFEATLLFLLLVLIVEATFKKKT
;
A
#
# COMPACT_ATOMS: atom_id res chain seq x y z
N MET A 1 4.10 1.44 -23.42
CA MET A 1 5.51 1.89 -23.45
C MET A 1 6.24 1.15 -22.35
N ASN A 2 7.33 0.44 -22.67
CA ASN A 2 8.15 -0.21 -21.64
C ASN A 2 9.07 0.82 -21.00
N LEU A 3 9.19 0.78 -19.68
CA LEU A 3 10.10 1.66 -18.94
C LEU A 3 11.55 1.17 -19.16
N PRO A 4 12.56 2.04 -19.02
CA PRO A 4 13.94 1.59 -18.96
C PRO A 4 14.14 0.61 -17.79
N LYS A 5 14.87 -0.49 -18.00
CA LYS A 5 15.09 -1.54 -16.97
C LYS A 5 15.64 -1.02 -15.64
N TRP A 6 16.52 -0.02 -15.69
CA TRP A 6 17.09 0.60 -14.49
C TRP A 6 16.02 1.33 -13.65
N LEU A 7 15.03 1.92 -14.32
CA LEU A 7 13.92 2.61 -13.69
C LEU A 7 12.94 1.61 -13.06
N GLU A 8 12.66 0.49 -13.75
CA GLU A 8 11.84 -0.61 -13.22
C GLU A 8 12.45 -1.18 -11.93
N LEU A 9 13.76 -1.43 -11.93
CA LEU A 9 14.48 -1.91 -10.74
C LEU A 9 14.44 -0.88 -9.59
N THR A 10 14.62 0.40 -9.91
CA THR A 10 14.58 1.47 -8.91
C THR A 10 13.19 1.58 -8.28
N LEU A 11 12.14 1.52 -9.10
CA LEU A 11 10.75 1.56 -8.63
C LEU A 11 10.39 0.33 -7.80
N PHE A 12 10.92 -0.85 -8.14
CA PHE A 12 10.81 -2.05 -7.31
C PHE A 12 11.42 -1.85 -5.92
N ILE A 13 12.65 -1.32 -5.85
CA ILE A 13 13.33 -1.05 -4.58
C ILE A 13 12.56 -0.04 -3.74
N ILE A 14 12.09 1.06 -4.36
CA ILE A 14 11.26 2.07 -3.69
C ILE A 14 9.98 1.44 -3.14
N ALA A 15 9.29 0.62 -3.94
CA ALA A 15 8.07 -0.05 -3.52
C ALA A 15 8.32 -0.94 -2.29
N LEU A 16 9.41 -1.72 -2.27
CA LEU A 16 9.81 -2.53 -1.12
C LEU A 16 10.11 -1.68 0.12
N LEU A 17 10.83 -0.56 -0.03
CA LEU A 17 11.09 0.36 1.08
C LEU A 17 9.79 0.91 1.65
N VAL A 18 8.83 1.28 0.80
CA VAL A 18 7.51 1.75 1.24
C VAL A 18 6.77 0.68 2.04
N VAL A 19 6.83 -0.60 1.63
CA VAL A 19 6.25 -1.71 2.41
C VAL A 19 6.86 -1.78 3.81
N VAL A 20 8.19 -1.80 3.90
CA VAL A 20 8.91 -1.87 5.18
C VAL A 20 8.56 -0.67 6.07
N VAL A 21 8.52 0.53 5.50
CA VAL A 21 8.19 1.76 6.23
C VAL A 21 6.75 1.71 6.76
N ARG A 22 5.79 1.30 5.92
CA ARG A 22 4.37 1.21 6.29
C ARG A 22 4.10 0.16 7.36
N ILE A 23 4.76 -0.99 7.29
CA ILE A 23 4.63 -2.05 8.30
C ILE A 23 5.31 -1.62 9.61
N ARG A 24 6.57 -1.18 9.55
CA ARG A 24 7.37 -0.91 10.76
C ARG A 24 6.96 0.37 11.48
N TYR A 25 6.78 1.46 10.73
CA TYR A 25 6.47 2.76 11.31
C TYR A 25 4.98 2.99 11.41
N GLY A 26 4.19 2.61 10.39
CA GLY A 26 2.74 2.83 10.39
C GLY A 26 2.06 2.22 11.61
N LEU A 27 2.37 0.97 11.97
CA LEU A 27 1.82 0.32 13.16
C LEU A 27 2.23 1.03 14.47
N LYS A 28 3.47 1.54 14.53
CA LYS A 28 3.99 2.25 15.72
C LYS A 28 3.31 3.61 15.91
N THR A 29 3.07 4.36 14.84
CA THR A 29 2.36 5.66 14.90
C THR A 29 0.90 5.50 15.32
N PHE A 30 0.23 4.44 14.87
CA PHE A 30 -1.12 4.14 15.32
C PHE A 30 -1.11 3.81 16.82
N SER A 31 -0.30 2.86 17.27
CA SER A 31 -0.20 2.51 18.71
C SER A 31 -0.01 3.74 19.61
N ALA A 32 0.87 4.68 19.21
CA ALA A 32 1.10 5.92 19.94
C ALA A 32 -0.12 6.87 19.97
N ARG A 33 -0.86 7.03 18.86
CA ARG A 33 -2.07 7.89 18.81
C ARG A 33 -3.19 7.39 19.72
N LYS A 34 -3.35 6.07 19.87
CA LYS A 34 -4.32 5.48 20.81
C LYS A 34 -4.02 5.86 22.27
N SER A 35 -2.74 5.97 22.62
CA SER A 35 -2.29 6.33 23.97
C SER A 35 -2.50 7.81 24.31
N ILE A 36 -2.41 8.70 23.31
CA ILE A 36 -2.38 10.16 23.55
C ILE A 36 -3.77 10.78 23.42
N PHE A 37 -4.61 10.31 22.49
CA PHE A 37 -5.86 10.99 22.13
C PHE A 37 -7.14 10.28 22.59
N GLY A 38 -7.06 9.23 23.42
CA GLY A 38 -8.25 8.51 23.91
C GLY A 38 -9.16 8.00 22.77
N GLY A 39 -8.58 7.73 21.60
CA GLY A 39 -9.32 7.59 20.35
C GLY A 39 -10.27 6.40 20.33
N ASP A 40 -11.46 6.62 19.78
CA ASP A 40 -12.50 5.62 19.58
C ASP A 40 -11.93 4.35 18.91
N LYS A 41 -12.14 3.19 19.55
CA LYS A 41 -11.53 1.90 19.16
C LYS A 41 -11.86 1.52 17.71
N ARG A 42 -12.97 2.01 17.16
CA ARG A 42 -13.42 1.69 15.79
C ARG A 42 -12.56 2.40 14.74
N ASN A 43 -12.36 3.71 14.88
CA ASN A 43 -11.56 4.51 13.95
C ASN A 43 -10.08 4.09 13.96
N PHE A 44 -9.60 3.63 15.12
CA PHE A 44 -8.27 3.05 15.27
C PHE A 44 -8.07 1.77 14.43
N LYS A 45 -9.02 0.83 14.49
CA LYS A 45 -8.95 -0.43 13.73
C LYS A 45 -8.97 -0.18 12.23
N ILE A 46 -9.81 0.74 11.77
CA ILE A 46 -9.93 1.09 10.35
C ILE A 46 -8.63 1.73 9.82
N GLY A 47 -8.01 2.63 10.59
CA GLY A 47 -6.73 3.23 10.21
C GLY A 47 -5.61 2.19 10.05
N ILE A 48 -5.59 1.17 10.90
CA ILE A 48 -4.67 0.03 10.77
C ILE A 48 -4.97 -0.78 9.51
N ILE A 49 -6.25 -1.10 9.25
CA ILE A 49 -6.66 -1.87 8.06
C ILE A 49 -6.27 -1.12 6.78
N ALA A 50 -6.52 0.19 6.71
CA ALA A 50 -6.13 1.02 5.59
C ALA A 50 -4.60 1.05 5.43
N ASN A 51 -3.84 1.21 6.51
CA ASN A 51 -2.37 1.19 6.46
C ASN A 51 -1.80 -0.15 5.97
N ILE A 52 -2.39 -1.27 6.41
CA ILE A 52 -2.05 -2.61 5.90
C ILE A 52 -2.43 -2.73 4.41
N GLY A 53 -3.61 -2.23 4.03
CA GLY A 53 -4.04 -2.17 2.62
C GLY A 53 -3.04 -1.44 1.73
N TYR A 54 -2.56 -0.27 2.17
CA TYR A 54 -1.52 0.46 1.44
C TYR A 54 -0.18 -0.26 1.39
N ALA A 55 0.21 -0.97 2.45
CA ALA A 55 1.40 -1.81 2.43
C ALA A 55 1.27 -2.95 1.41
N LEU A 56 0.10 -3.58 1.32
CA LEU A 56 -0.18 -4.62 0.33
C LEU A 56 -0.19 -4.07 -1.10
N VAL A 57 -0.76 -2.88 -1.33
CA VAL A 57 -0.68 -2.21 -2.64
C VAL A 57 0.76 -1.95 -3.03
N ALA A 58 1.59 -1.43 -2.12
CA ALA A 58 3.01 -1.20 -2.38
C ALA A 58 3.76 -2.51 -2.69
N LEU A 59 3.42 -3.60 -2.01
CA LEU A 59 3.97 -4.92 -2.29
C LEU A 59 3.60 -5.39 -3.72
N LEU A 60 2.33 -5.27 -4.09
CA LEU A 60 1.84 -5.65 -5.42
C LEU A 60 2.47 -4.79 -6.53
N LEU A 61 2.67 -3.49 -6.29
CA LEU A 61 3.45 -2.64 -7.20
C LEU A 61 4.90 -3.11 -7.33
N GLY A 62 5.52 -3.53 -6.22
CA GLY A 62 6.83 -4.17 -6.27
C GLY A 62 6.84 -5.42 -7.15
N VAL A 63 5.88 -6.32 -6.95
CA VAL A 63 5.72 -7.53 -7.78
C VAL A 63 5.51 -7.17 -9.25
N TYR A 64 4.70 -6.15 -9.55
CA TYR A 64 4.51 -5.62 -10.89
C TYR A 64 5.84 -5.18 -11.52
N PHE A 65 6.62 -4.33 -10.86
CA PHE A 65 7.89 -3.86 -11.39
C PHE A 65 8.91 -4.98 -11.57
N LEU A 66 8.92 -5.98 -10.68
CA LEU A 66 9.76 -7.16 -10.82
C LEU A 66 9.37 -8.00 -12.05
N LEU A 67 8.07 -8.26 -12.24
CA LEU A 67 7.57 -9.01 -13.40
C LEU A 67 7.82 -8.27 -14.70
N GLN A 68 7.66 -6.94 -14.68
CA GLN A 68 7.95 -6.08 -15.82
C GLN A 68 9.45 -6.12 -16.18
N TYR A 69 10.33 -6.05 -15.19
CA TYR A 69 11.79 -6.20 -15.37
C TYR A 69 12.17 -7.55 -16.00
N LEU A 70 11.47 -8.62 -15.63
CA LEU A 70 11.63 -9.96 -16.19
C LEU A 70 10.97 -10.13 -17.57
N GLY A 71 10.25 -9.13 -18.09
CA GLY A 71 9.53 -9.20 -19.35
C GLY A 71 8.34 -10.16 -19.33
N ASN A 72 7.78 -10.44 -18.16
CA ASN A 72 6.66 -11.37 -18.02
C ASN A 72 5.33 -10.67 -18.39
N LYS A 73 4.56 -11.29 -19.31
CA LYS A 73 3.26 -10.78 -19.79
C LYS A 73 2.19 -10.68 -18.68
N SER A 74 2.35 -11.42 -17.58
CA SER A 74 1.47 -11.33 -16.41
C SER A 74 1.61 -9.99 -15.66
N SER A 75 2.60 -9.15 -15.97
CA SER A 75 2.76 -7.83 -15.33
C SER A 75 1.51 -6.96 -15.49
N THR A 76 0.89 -6.95 -16.67
CA THR A 76 -0.32 -6.15 -16.95
C THR A 76 -1.49 -6.57 -16.05
N ILE A 77 -1.71 -7.88 -15.88
CA ILE A 77 -2.78 -8.42 -15.03
C ILE A 77 -2.56 -8.03 -13.57
N ILE A 78 -1.32 -8.13 -13.08
CA ILE A 78 -0.97 -7.72 -11.72
C ILE A 78 -1.17 -6.22 -11.53
N PHE A 79 -0.82 -5.40 -12.52
CA PHE A 79 -1.03 -3.96 -12.47
C PHE A 79 -2.52 -3.60 -12.35
N GLU A 80 -3.37 -4.19 -13.20
CA GLU A 80 -4.82 -4.00 -13.15
C GLU A 80 -5.41 -4.43 -11.80
N ALA A 81 -5.02 -5.61 -11.31
CA ALA A 81 -5.44 -6.09 -9.99
C ALA A 81 -5.00 -5.14 -8.86
N THR A 82 -3.80 -4.58 -8.97
CA THR A 82 -3.25 -3.62 -8.00
C THR A 82 -4.06 -2.33 -7.98
N LEU A 83 -4.46 -1.81 -9.15
CA LEU A 83 -5.30 -0.61 -9.25
C LEU A 83 -6.70 -0.83 -8.67
N LEU A 84 -7.34 -1.96 -8.98
CA LEU A 84 -8.64 -2.31 -8.41
C LEU A 84 -8.57 -2.45 -6.89
N PHE A 85 -7.51 -3.09 -6.38
CA PHE A 85 -7.31 -3.22 -4.95
C PHE A 85 -7.06 -1.87 -4.26
N LEU A 86 -6.25 -1.00 -4.87
CA LEU A 86 -6.05 0.37 -4.37
C LEU A 86 -7.36 1.15 -4.30
N LEU A 87 -8.23 1.03 -5.31
CA LEU A 87 -9.55 1.67 -5.32
C LEU A 87 -10.40 1.20 -4.14
N LEU A 88 -10.40 -0.09 -3.82
CA LEU A 88 -11.10 -0.64 -2.65
C LEU A 88 -10.55 -0.06 -1.34
N VAL A 89 -9.22 0.01 -1.19
CA VAL A 89 -8.58 0.61 -0.01
C VAL A 89 -9.00 2.08 0.15
N LEU A 90 -9.03 2.85 -0.94
CA LEU A 90 -9.46 4.24 -0.95
C LEU A 90 -10.94 4.41 -0.59
N ILE A 91 -11.83 3.56 -1.12
CA ILE A 91 -13.26 3.57 -0.78
C ILE A 91 -13.47 3.29 0.71
N VAL A 92 -12.76 2.28 1.24
CA VAL A 92 -12.80 1.95 2.66
C VAL A 92 -12.35 3.17 3.47
N GLU A 93 -11.19 3.74 3.17
CA GLU A 93 -10.69 4.92 3.90
C GLU A 93 -11.65 6.12 3.81
N ALA A 94 -12.18 6.42 2.62
CA ALA A 94 -13.08 7.55 2.39
C ALA A 94 -14.41 7.40 3.13
N THR A 95 -15.01 6.19 3.10
CA THR A 95 -16.28 5.90 3.79
C THR A 95 -16.17 6.13 5.28
N PHE A 96 -15.01 5.84 5.87
CA PHE A 96 -14.79 6.01 7.30
C PHE A 96 -14.34 7.42 7.69
N LYS A 97 -13.56 8.12 6.87
CA LYS A 97 -13.26 9.55 7.09
C LYS A 97 -14.49 10.44 7.05
N LYS A 98 -15.52 10.08 6.27
CA LYS A 98 -16.77 10.85 6.17
C LYS A 98 -17.71 10.65 7.38
N LYS A 99 -17.44 9.67 8.24
CA LYS A 99 -18.22 9.35 9.45
C LYS A 99 -17.65 9.94 10.74
N THR A 100 -16.42 10.45 10.69
CA THR A 100 -15.78 11.26 11.76
C THR A 100 -15.99 12.73 11.50
#